data_AF-W7KU02-F1
#
_entry.id   AF-W7KU02-F1
#
_cell.length_a   1.000
_cell.length_b   1.000
_cell.length_c   1.000
_cell.angle_alpha   90.00
_cell.angle_beta   90.00
_cell.angle_gamma   90.00
#
_symmetry.space_group_name_H-M   'P 1'
#
loop_
_entity.id
_entity.type
_entity.pdbx_description
1 polymer ?
#
loop_
_entity_poly.entity_id
_entity_poly.type
_entity_poly.pdbx_seq_one_letter_code
_entity_poly.pdbx_strand_id
1 'polypeptide(L)'
;MCIIRTAEVSRPVLFRDVLLINEKDFEKLSDENYFRVLAMDKKWEEISKSYFYYIVGKLRELGLLLDNAISFKVVLPFTVNEGGFHVSDGLLYLTEDRKLVYYNPKFDVYACSGCPVVETCLKSIKSLARETGIKLRNECLDRAWSSVLEEVRRVVVSRITFMRARIDLTAENKVRELEWAKQGL
;
A
#
# COMPACT_ATOMS: atom_id res chain seq x y z
N MET A 1 4.52 17.80 -6.66
CA MET A 1 4.67 17.04 -5.40
C MET A 1 5.24 15.68 -5.74
N CYS A 2 6.09 15.10 -4.89
CA CYS A 2 6.73 13.81 -5.18
C CYS A 2 5.68 12.69 -5.26
N ILE A 3 5.87 11.74 -6.19
CA ILE A 3 5.04 10.53 -6.35
C ILE A 3 5.17 9.61 -5.11
N ILE A 4 6.19 9.84 -4.29
CA ILE A 4 6.52 9.08 -3.09
C ILE A 4 6.00 9.82 -1.86
N ARG A 5 5.24 9.12 -1.02
CA ARG A 5 4.90 9.59 0.33
C ARG A 5 5.67 8.80 1.37
N THR A 6 6.13 9.49 2.40
CA THR A 6 6.87 8.89 3.50
C THR A 6 6.33 9.37 4.84
N ALA A 7 6.18 8.47 5.81
CA ALA A 7 5.84 8.81 7.18
C ALA A 7 6.67 7.97 8.16
N GLU A 8 7.02 8.57 9.30
CA GLU A 8 7.59 7.85 10.44
C GLU A 8 6.51 7.01 11.12
N VAL A 9 6.82 5.76 11.43
CA VAL A 9 5.88 4.82 12.04
C VAL A 9 6.05 4.79 13.55
N SER A 10 5.01 5.20 14.29
CA SER A 10 4.96 5.04 15.75
C SER A 10 4.35 3.70 16.17
N ARG A 11 3.58 3.05 15.29
CA ARG A 11 2.91 1.77 15.57
C ARG A 11 3.90 0.62 15.77
N PRO A 12 3.62 -0.36 16.64
CA PRO A 12 4.36 -1.61 16.69
C PRO A 12 4.31 -2.33 15.34
N VAL A 13 5.29 -3.20 15.07
CA VAL A 13 5.41 -3.98 13.83
C VAL A 13 5.49 -5.45 14.23
N LEU A 14 4.53 -6.26 13.76
CA LEU A 14 4.44 -7.67 14.14
C LEU A 14 5.02 -8.60 13.09
N PHE A 15 4.71 -8.36 11.82
CA PHE A 15 5.03 -9.29 10.73
C PHE A 15 5.84 -8.61 9.63
N ARG A 16 6.66 -9.39 8.93
CA ARG A 16 7.43 -8.95 7.78
C ARG A 16 6.91 -9.55 6.47
N ASP A 17 5.60 -9.77 6.41
CA ASP A 17 4.97 -10.49 5.31
C ASP A 17 4.68 -9.57 4.12
N VAL A 18 4.42 -10.21 2.98
CA VAL A 18 3.93 -9.55 1.77
C VAL A 18 2.42 -9.62 1.78
N LEU A 19 1.78 -8.46 1.78
CA LEU A 19 0.33 -8.32 1.73
C LEU A 19 -0.11 -7.93 0.31
N LEU A 20 -1.14 -8.59 -0.19
CA LEU A 20 -1.78 -8.25 -1.46
C LEU A 20 -3.16 -7.68 -1.15
N ILE A 21 -3.44 -6.47 -1.61
CA ILE A 21 -4.75 -5.84 -1.44
C ILE A 21 -5.31 -5.40 -2.79
N ASN A 22 -6.64 -5.29 -2.89
CA ASN A 22 -7.28 -4.83 -4.11
C ASN A 22 -6.77 -3.43 -4.48
N GLU A 23 -6.53 -3.20 -5.76
CA GLU A 23 -6.01 -1.93 -6.28
C GLU A 23 -6.82 -0.71 -5.83
N LYS A 24 -8.16 -0.80 -5.80
CA LYS A 24 -9.01 0.31 -5.35
C LYS A 24 -8.79 0.66 -3.88
N ASP A 25 -8.52 -0.35 -3.05
CA ASP A 25 -8.23 -0.12 -1.62
C ASP A 25 -6.80 0.39 -1.42
N PHE A 26 -5.86 -0.05 -2.26
CA PHE A 26 -4.49 0.49 -2.29
C PHE A 26 -4.45 1.96 -2.69
N GLU A 27 -5.29 2.37 -3.65
CA GLU A 27 -5.43 3.76 -4.07
C GLU A 27 -5.95 4.65 -2.92
N LYS A 28 -6.83 4.15 -2.05
CA LYS A 28 -7.31 4.90 -0.85
C LYS A 28 -6.18 5.24 0.12
N LEU A 29 -5.08 4.47 0.14
CA LEU A 29 -3.93 4.76 1.00
C LEU A 29 -3.16 6.02 0.57
N SER A 30 -3.47 6.59 -0.60
CA SER A 30 -3.00 7.92 -1.01
C SER A 30 -3.73 9.06 -0.28
N ASP A 31 -4.85 8.80 0.40
CA ASP A 31 -5.49 9.80 1.26
C ASP A 31 -4.61 10.07 2.49
N GLU A 32 -4.41 11.34 2.81
CA GLU A 32 -3.52 11.76 3.89
C GLU A 32 -3.96 11.21 5.26
N ASN A 33 -5.27 11.14 5.52
CA ASN A 33 -5.76 10.59 6.78
C ASN A 33 -5.51 9.09 6.85
N TYR A 34 -5.78 8.34 5.77
CA TYR A 34 -5.50 6.90 5.75
C TYR A 34 -4.02 6.61 5.95
N PHE A 35 -3.14 7.33 5.24
CA PHE A 35 -1.70 7.16 5.36
C PHE A 35 -1.18 7.48 6.76
N ARG A 36 -1.62 8.61 7.34
CA ARG A 36 -1.22 9.01 8.71
C ARG A 36 -1.77 8.07 9.79
N VAL A 37 -3.04 7.65 9.69
CA VAL A 37 -3.61 6.67 10.63
C VAL A 37 -2.86 5.35 10.54
N LEU A 38 -2.45 4.92 9.34
CA LEU A 38 -1.65 3.71 9.18
C LEU A 38 -0.26 3.84 9.83
N ALA A 39 0.38 5.01 9.77
CA ALA A 39 1.69 5.23 10.41
C ALA A 39 1.60 5.44 11.93
N MET A 40 0.52 6.06 12.43
CA MET A 40 0.42 6.54 13.81
C MET A 40 -0.67 5.84 14.61
N ASP A 41 -0.36 5.45 15.85
CA ASP A 41 -1.28 4.84 16.82
C ASP A 41 -2.17 5.85 17.58
N LYS A 42 -1.90 7.15 17.44
CA LYS A 42 -2.59 8.23 18.16
C LYS A 42 -3.32 9.16 17.21
N LYS A 43 -4.51 9.64 17.63
CA LYS A 43 -5.23 10.71 16.93
C LYS A 43 -4.46 12.02 17.04
N TRP A 44 -4.65 12.89 16.06
CA TRP A 44 -4.27 14.30 16.12
C TRP A 44 -5.51 15.19 16.37
N GLU A 45 -5.33 16.49 16.50
CA GLU A 45 -6.41 17.41 16.91
C GLU A 45 -7.49 17.53 15.83
N GLU A 46 -7.07 17.62 14.57
CA GLU A 46 -7.89 17.91 13.41
C GLU A 46 -8.77 16.74 12.96
N ILE A 47 -8.43 15.50 13.36
CA ILE A 47 -9.23 14.31 13.05
C ILE A 47 -10.23 14.00 14.16
N SER A 48 -11.49 13.78 13.76
CA SER A 48 -12.53 13.37 14.70
C SER A 48 -12.25 11.95 15.22
N LYS A 49 -12.63 11.70 16.48
CA LYS A 49 -12.42 10.39 17.13
C LYS A 49 -13.11 9.26 16.36
N SER A 50 -14.37 9.47 15.96
CA SER A 50 -15.14 8.49 15.19
C SER A 50 -14.49 8.18 13.85
N TYR A 51 -14.00 9.21 13.13
CA TYR A 51 -13.37 9.01 11.83
C TYR A 51 -12.01 8.31 11.95
N PHE A 52 -11.20 8.65 12.97
CA PHE A 52 -9.96 7.93 13.25
C PHE A 52 -10.19 6.43 13.45
N TYR A 53 -11.14 6.05 14.32
CA TYR A 53 -11.44 4.64 14.59
C TYR A 53 -12.11 3.94 13.41
N TYR A 54 -12.88 4.66 12.61
CA TYR A 54 -13.40 4.17 11.34
C TYR A 54 -12.27 3.76 10.39
N ILE A 55 -11.26 4.63 10.20
CA ILE A 55 -10.09 4.33 9.37
C ILE A 55 -9.30 3.15 9.96
N VAL A 56 -9.07 3.11 11.27
CA VAL A 56 -8.41 1.96 11.92
C VAL A 56 -9.16 0.65 11.63
N GLY A 57 -10.49 0.67 11.71
CA GLY A 57 -11.33 -0.48 11.34
C GLY A 57 -11.09 -0.92 9.90
N LYS A 58 -11.10 0.03 8.95
CA LYS A 58 -10.84 -0.25 7.53
C LYS A 58 -9.44 -0.81 7.28
N LEU A 59 -8.42 -0.28 7.94
CA LEU A 59 -7.05 -0.78 7.82
C LEU A 59 -6.90 -2.21 8.37
N ARG A 60 -7.64 -2.56 9.42
CA ARG A 60 -7.71 -3.94 9.94
C ARG A 60 -8.43 -4.88 8.98
N GLU A 61 -9.54 -4.45 8.39
CA GLU A 61 -10.27 -5.22 7.37
C GLU A 61 -9.37 -5.58 6.18
N LEU A 62 -8.48 -4.65 5.78
CA LEU A 62 -7.50 -4.86 4.71
C LEU A 62 -6.29 -5.72 5.14
N GLY A 63 -6.17 -6.08 6.41
CA GLY A 63 -5.02 -6.82 6.94
C GLY A 63 -3.74 -6.00 7.03
N LEU A 64 -3.83 -4.66 6.93
CA LEU A 64 -2.70 -3.74 7.10
C LEU A 64 -2.31 -3.57 8.58
N LEU A 65 -3.30 -3.74 9.46
CA LEU A 65 -3.13 -3.76 10.90
C LEU A 65 -3.66 -5.08 11.49
N LEU A 66 -2.88 -5.69 12.38
CA LEU A 66 -3.37 -6.69 13.33
C LEU A 66 -3.41 -6.04 14.71
N ASP A 67 -4.59 -5.98 15.31
CA ASP A 67 -4.90 -5.12 16.45
C ASP A 67 -4.50 -3.66 16.19
N ASN A 68 -3.36 -3.20 16.72
CA ASN A 68 -2.84 -1.85 16.48
C ASN A 68 -1.47 -1.82 15.82
N ALA A 69 -0.92 -2.99 15.49
CA ALA A 69 0.40 -3.12 14.93
C ALA A 69 0.37 -3.35 13.42
N ILE A 70 1.38 -2.84 12.73
CA ILE A 70 1.59 -3.09 11.30
C ILE A 70 1.89 -4.58 11.09
N SER A 71 1.17 -5.19 10.16
CA SER A 71 1.22 -6.62 9.85
C SER A 71 1.84 -6.94 8.49
N PHE A 72 2.63 -6.02 7.91
CA PHE A 72 3.29 -6.21 6.63
C PHE A 72 4.70 -5.61 6.60
N LYS A 73 5.56 -6.15 5.73
CA LYS A 73 6.79 -5.50 5.25
C LYS A 73 6.54 -4.80 3.91
N VAL A 74 5.78 -5.46 3.04
CA VAL A 74 5.48 -5.02 1.67
C VAL A 74 3.99 -5.17 1.43
N VAL A 75 3.35 -4.18 0.83
CA VAL A 75 2.01 -4.29 0.26
C VAL A 75 2.07 -4.05 -1.23
N LEU A 76 1.46 -4.93 -2.01
CA LEU A 76 1.33 -4.82 -3.45
C LEU A 76 -0.16 -4.77 -3.83
N PRO A 77 -0.57 -3.85 -4.72
CA PRO A 77 -1.92 -3.87 -5.25
C PRO A 77 -2.10 -5.04 -6.23
N PHE A 78 -3.32 -5.58 -6.30
CA PHE A 78 -3.71 -6.52 -7.34
C PHE A 78 -5.06 -6.17 -7.97
N THR A 79 -5.23 -6.61 -9.20
CA THR A 79 -6.51 -6.64 -9.91
C THR A 79 -6.85 -8.08 -10.30
N VAL A 80 -8.14 -8.35 -10.39
CA VAL A 80 -8.67 -9.60 -10.94
C VAL A 80 -9.62 -9.21 -12.06
N ASN A 81 -9.38 -9.71 -13.25
CA ASN A 81 -10.22 -9.52 -14.43
C ASN A 81 -10.39 -10.85 -15.16
N GLU A 82 -11.05 -10.84 -16.33
CA GLU A 82 -11.26 -12.05 -17.14
C GLU A 82 -9.95 -12.75 -17.55
N GLY A 83 -8.84 -12.02 -17.60
CA GLY A 83 -7.50 -12.54 -17.88
C GLY A 83 -6.77 -13.13 -16.67
N GLY A 84 -7.37 -13.05 -15.48
CA GLY A 84 -6.86 -13.67 -14.25
C GLY A 84 -6.39 -12.67 -13.20
N PHE A 85 -5.46 -13.13 -12.36
CA PHE A 85 -4.88 -12.38 -11.25
C PHE A 85 -3.64 -11.60 -11.73
N HIS A 86 -3.63 -10.30 -11.52
CA HIS A 86 -2.52 -9.42 -11.90
C HIS A 86 -2.06 -8.58 -10.71
N VAL A 87 -0.75 -8.61 -10.43
CA VAL A 87 -0.14 -7.68 -9.47
C VAL A 87 0.09 -6.34 -10.17
N SER A 88 -0.66 -5.33 -9.74
CA SER A 88 -0.67 -3.99 -10.32
C SER A 88 0.60 -3.21 -9.95
N ASP A 89 0.75 -2.05 -10.59
CA ASP A 89 1.80 -1.11 -10.26
C ASP A 89 1.50 -0.32 -8.98
N GLY A 90 2.43 -0.37 -8.03
CA GLY A 90 2.33 0.30 -6.74
C GLY A 90 3.08 -0.47 -5.66
N LEU A 91 3.53 0.24 -4.64
CA LEU A 91 4.22 -0.34 -3.50
C LEU A 91 3.91 0.46 -2.25
N LEU A 92 3.59 -0.24 -1.16
CA LEU A 92 3.72 0.29 0.18
C LEU A 92 4.76 -0.56 0.91
N TYR A 93 5.76 0.08 1.50
CA TYR A 93 6.89 -0.60 2.11
C TYR A 93 7.21 -0.03 3.47
N LEU A 94 7.52 -0.90 4.42
CA LEU A 94 8.04 -0.52 5.73
C LEU A 94 9.55 -0.76 5.76
N THR A 95 10.34 0.30 5.86
CA THR A 95 11.81 0.22 5.97
C THR A 95 12.26 -0.32 7.32
N GLU A 96 13.51 -0.79 7.43
CA GLU A 96 14.06 -1.20 8.74
C GLU A 96 14.14 -0.04 9.75
N ASP A 97 14.32 1.21 9.27
CA ASP A 97 14.29 2.42 10.11
C ASP A 97 12.87 2.91 10.43
N ARG A 98 11.85 2.05 10.25
CA ARG A 98 10.43 2.31 10.59
C ARG A 98 9.82 3.49 9.84
N LYS A 99 10.20 3.67 8.58
CA LYS A 99 9.50 4.57 7.65
C LYS A 99 8.55 3.80 6.77
N LEU A 100 7.34 4.30 6.68
CA LEU A 100 6.33 3.85 5.74
C LEU A 100 6.52 4.61 4.43
N VAL A 101 6.69 3.91 3.33
CA VAL A 101 6.94 4.48 2.00
C VAL A 101 5.83 4.02 1.07
N TYR A 102 5.01 4.95 0.59
CA TYR A 102 3.95 4.70 -0.39
C TYR A 102 4.34 5.24 -1.76
N TYR A 103 4.11 4.45 -2.79
CA TYR A 103 4.26 4.83 -4.18
C TYR A 103 3.13 4.22 -5.02
N ASN A 104 2.52 5.03 -5.86
CA ASN A 104 1.56 4.57 -6.86
C ASN A 104 1.72 5.41 -8.14
N PRO A 105 2.13 4.78 -9.27
CA PRO A 105 2.41 5.52 -10.50
C PRO A 105 1.16 6.06 -11.18
N LYS A 106 -0.05 5.59 -10.82
CA LYS A 106 -1.30 6.10 -11.40
C LYS A 106 -1.58 7.57 -11.05
N PHE A 107 -1.00 8.09 -9.98
CA PHE A 107 -1.14 9.49 -9.60
C PHE A 107 -0.13 10.39 -10.33
N ASP A 108 0.05 10.15 -11.63
CA ASP A 108 1.04 10.75 -12.55
C ASP A 108 0.79 12.25 -12.86
N VAL A 109 -0.06 12.92 -12.07
CA VAL A 109 -0.31 14.37 -12.16
C VAL A 109 0.91 15.20 -11.73
N TYR A 110 2.04 14.54 -11.42
CA TYR A 110 3.32 15.16 -11.11
C TYR A 110 4.48 14.54 -11.91
N ALA A 111 4.25 14.23 -13.19
CA ALA A 111 5.32 13.94 -14.15
C ALA A 111 6.45 14.98 -14.01
N CYS A 112 7.69 14.52 -13.82
CA CYS A 112 8.87 15.31 -13.47
C CYS A 112 9.30 16.32 -14.55
N SER A 113 8.57 17.42 -14.67
CA SER A 113 9.10 18.70 -15.19
C SER A 113 9.39 19.71 -14.06
N GLY A 114 9.23 19.31 -12.79
CA GLY A 114 9.43 20.21 -11.65
C GLY A 114 9.44 19.54 -10.28
N CYS A 115 10.25 18.51 -10.07
CA CYS A 115 10.49 17.99 -8.72
C CYS A 115 11.75 18.61 -8.12
N PRO A 116 11.65 19.56 -7.17
CA PRO A 116 12.79 19.90 -6.33
C PRO A 116 13.03 18.70 -5.42
N VAL A 117 14.01 17.89 -5.79
CA VAL A 117 14.44 16.71 -5.05
C VAL A 117 14.85 17.17 -3.65
N VAL A 118 14.03 16.88 -2.65
CA VAL A 118 14.41 17.07 -1.25
C VAL A 118 15.27 15.87 -0.83
N GLU A 119 16.35 16.14 -0.10
CA GLU A 119 17.40 15.19 0.33
C GLU A 119 16.84 13.91 0.99
N THR A 120 15.66 14.00 1.60
CA THR A 120 14.93 12.91 2.26
C THR A 120 14.51 11.80 1.30
N CYS A 121 14.07 12.12 0.07
CA CYS A 121 13.67 11.12 -0.91
C CYS A 121 14.87 10.23 -1.26
N LEU A 122 16.00 10.84 -1.58
CA LEU A 122 17.22 10.17 -2.02
C LEU A 122 17.83 9.27 -0.93
N LYS A 123 17.68 9.63 0.35
CA LYS A 123 18.07 8.79 1.49
C LYS A 123 17.22 7.52 1.60
N SER A 124 15.90 7.63 1.48
CA SER A 124 14.99 6.48 1.50
C SER A 124 15.28 5.50 0.36
N ILE A 125 15.59 6.01 -0.83
CA ILE A 125 15.99 5.20 -2.00
C ILE A 125 17.25 4.39 -1.71
N LYS A 126 18.30 5.05 -1.18
CA LYS A 126 19.56 4.41 -0.87
C LYS A 126 19.42 3.35 0.24
N SER A 127 18.55 3.58 1.24
CA SER A 127 18.28 2.58 2.27
C SER A 127 17.64 1.34 1.69
N LEU A 128 16.56 1.52 0.90
CA LEU A 128 15.87 0.40 0.25
C LEU A 128 16.80 -0.39 -0.67
N ALA A 129 17.56 0.30 -1.52
CA ALA A 129 18.52 -0.33 -2.44
C ALA A 129 19.60 -1.13 -1.70
N ARG A 130 20.09 -0.62 -0.56
CA ARG A 130 21.06 -1.31 0.30
C ARG A 130 20.45 -2.53 0.99
N GLU A 131 19.24 -2.41 1.53
CA GLU A 131 18.51 -3.50 2.22
C GLU A 131 18.14 -4.64 1.25
N THR A 132 17.88 -4.31 -0.01
CA THR A 132 17.45 -5.26 -1.06
C THR A 132 18.59 -5.75 -1.95
N GLY A 133 19.78 -5.15 -1.88
CA GLY A 133 20.94 -5.49 -2.71
C GLY A 133 20.87 -4.97 -4.16
N ILE A 134 19.96 -4.03 -4.45
CA ILE A 134 19.70 -3.51 -5.80
C ILE A 134 20.73 -2.42 -6.16
N LYS A 135 21.37 -2.53 -7.33
CA LYS A 135 22.26 -1.48 -7.86
C LYS A 135 21.46 -0.42 -8.61
N LEU A 136 21.46 0.82 -8.10
CA LEU A 136 20.84 1.97 -8.74
C LEU A 136 21.69 2.39 -9.96
N ARG A 137 21.11 2.38 -11.17
CA ARG A 137 21.81 2.65 -12.44
C ARG A 137 21.42 3.94 -13.18
N ASN A 138 20.43 4.72 -12.71
CA ASN A 138 19.87 5.84 -13.48
C ASN A 138 19.95 7.21 -12.79
N GLU A 139 20.25 8.25 -13.58
CA GLU A 139 20.30 9.67 -13.19
C GLU A 139 18.91 10.33 -13.08
N CYS A 140 17.88 9.72 -13.66
CA CYS A 140 16.48 10.14 -13.53
C CYS A 140 15.82 9.35 -12.39
N LEU A 141 15.46 10.03 -11.30
CA LEU A 141 14.97 9.39 -10.06
C LEU A 141 13.70 8.59 -10.26
N ASP A 142 12.77 9.03 -11.12
CA ASP A 142 11.54 8.27 -11.41
C ASP A 142 11.87 6.92 -12.04
N ARG A 143 12.78 6.89 -13.03
CA ARG A 143 13.22 5.63 -13.66
C ARG A 143 14.02 4.77 -12.70
N ALA A 144 14.87 5.37 -11.87
CA ALA A 144 15.60 4.65 -10.83
C ALA A 144 14.61 4.02 -9.83
N TRP A 145 13.53 4.73 -9.50
CA TRP A 145 12.49 4.24 -8.61
C TRP A 145 11.65 3.15 -9.24
N SER A 146 11.17 3.33 -10.47
CA SER A 146 10.50 2.28 -11.23
C SER A 146 11.36 1.03 -11.33
N SER A 147 12.67 1.14 -11.62
CA SER A 147 13.58 -0.02 -11.66
C SER A 147 13.75 -0.70 -10.29
N VAL A 148 13.84 0.06 -9.19
CA VAL A 148 13.90 -0.51 -7.84
C VAL A 148 12.60 -1.20 -7.49
N LEU A 149 11.46 -0.60 -7.82
CA LEU A 149 10.13 -1.13 -7.53
C LEU A 149 9.81 -2.39 -8.33
N GLU A 150 10.18 -2.42 -9.62
CA GLU A 150 10.08 -3.61 -10.46
C GLU A 150 10.94 -4.74 -9.90
N GLU A 151 12.16 -4.44 -9.47
CA GLU A 151 13.06 -5.46 -8.92
C GLU A 151 12.60 -5.92 -7.52
N VAL A 152 12.12 -5.02 -6.66
CA VAL A 152 11.48 -5.38 -5.37
C VAL A 152 10.28 -6.27 -5.63
N ARG A 153 9.40 -5.92 -6.58
CA ARG A 153 8.24 -6.76 -6.94
C ARG A 153 8.68 -8.11 -7.46
N ARG A 154 9.66 -8.16 -8.37
CA ARG A 154 10.19 -9.41 -8.93
C ARG A 154 10.77 -10.31 -7.83
N VAL A 155 11.59 -9.76 -6.93
CA VAL A 155 12.18 -10.50 -5.81
C VAL A 155 11.11 -10.97 -4.84
N VAL A 156 10.14 -10.12 -4.52
CA VAL A 156 9.02 -10.46 -3.64
C VAL A 156 8.17 -11.58 -4.24
N VAL A 157 7.68 -11.40 -5.47
CA VAL A 157 6.79 -12.35 -6.15
C VAL A 157 7.48 -13.69 -6.42
N SER A 158 8.74 -13.70 -6.86
CA SER A 158 9.48 -14.94 -7.15
C SER A 158 9.81 -15.77 -5.90
N ARG A 159 9.75 -15.17 -4.71
CA ARG A 159 10.01 -15.85 -3.43
C ARG A 159 8.75 -16.24 -2.67
N ILE A 160 7.56 -15.95 -3.21
CA ILE A 160 6.29 -16.39 -2.60
C ILE A 160 6.25 -17.92 -2.63
N THR A 161 6.26 -18.56 -1.46
CA THR A 161 6.18 -20.03 -1.35
C THR A 161 4.73 -20.52 -1.35
N PHE A 162 3.83 -19.78 -0.72
CA PHE A 162 2.40 -20.05 -0.72
C PHE A 162 1.62 -18.74 -0.53
N MET A 163 0.36 -18.72 -0.98
CA MET A 163 -0.56 -17.60 -0.80
C MET A 163 -1.83 -18.10 -0.11
N ARG A 164 -2.32 -17.36 0.89
CA ARG A 164 -3.61 -17.65 1.53
C ARG A 164 -4.55 -16.47 1.28
N ALA A 165 -5.65 -16.75 0.57
CA ALA A 165 -6.69 -15.76 0.29
C ALA A 165 -7.93 -16.05 1.15
N ARG A 166 -8.50 -15.00 1.74
CA ARG A 166 -9.83 -15.06 2.38
C ARG A 166 -10.85 -14.54 1.37
N ILE A 167 -11.89 -15.32 1.12
CA ILE A 167 -13.02 -14.96 0.26
C ILE A 167 -14.26 -14.70 1.12
N ASP A 168 -15.01 -13.63 0.82
CA ASP A 168 -16.31 -13.38 1.41
C ASP A 168 -17.40 -13.75 0.40
N LEU A 169 -18.02 -14.91 0.62
CA LEU A 169 -19.10 -15.43 -0.22
C LEU A 169 -20.47 -14.84 0.12
N THR A 170 -20.57 -13.99 1.14
CA THR A 170 -21.87 -13.45 1.61
C THR A 170 -22.35 -12.25 0.80
N ALA A 171 -21.46 -11.57 0.07
CA ALA A 171 -21.79 -10.41 -0.76
C ALA A 171 -22.65 -10.76 -1.99
N GLU A 172 -22.46 -11.94 -2.60
CA GLU A 172 -23.27 -12.40 -3.74
C GLU A 172 -24.73 -12.70 -3.34
N ASN A 173 -24.95 -13.19 -2.12
CA ASN A 173 -26.29 -13.53 -1.64
C ASN A 173 -27.19 -12.29 -1.48
N LYS A 174 -26.65 -11.14 -1.08
CA LYS A 174 -27.44 -9.89 -0.98
C LYS A 174 -27.92 -9.37 -2.33
N VAL A 175 -27.14 -9.56 -3.39
CA VAL A 175 -27.52 -9.13 -4.74
C VAL A 175 -28.66 -10.02 -5.26
N ARG A 176 -28.55 -11.34 -5.06
CA ARG A 176 -29.62 -12.30 -5.43
C ARG A 176 -30.92 -12.09 -4.65
N GLU A 177 -30.84 -11.81 -3.35
CA GLU A 177 -32.03 -11.52 -2.53
C GLU A 177 -32.76 -10.24 -2.99
N LEU A 178 -32.02 -9.19 -3.38
CA LEU A 178 -32.58 -7.96 -3.92
C LEU A 178 -33.20 -8.14 -5.31
N GLU A 179 -32.66 -9.04 -6.13
CA GLU A 179 -33.22 -9.38 -7.45
C GLU A 179 -34.51 -10.20 -7.33
N TRP A 180 -34.57 -11.16 -6.41
CA TRP A 180 -35.80 -11.91 -6.12
C TRP A 180 -36.89 -11.02 -5.53
N ALA A 181 -36.53 -10.08 -4.65
CA ALA A 181 -37.49 -9.11 -4.10
C ALA A 181 -38.08 -8.16 -5.17
N LYS A 182 -37.35 -7.90 -6.27
CA LYS A 182 -37.85 -7.10 -7.40
C LYS A 182 -38.70 -7.88 -8.40
N GLN A 183 -38.58 -9.20 -8.43
CA GLN A 183 -39.36 -10.08 -9.31
C GLN A 183 -40.67 -10.58 -8.66
N GLY A 184 -40.85 -10.34 -7.36
CA GLY A 184 -42.03 -10.74 -6.58
C GLY A 184 -43.04 -9.62 -6.27
N LEU A 185 -43.03 -8.51 -7.02
CA LEU A 185 -43.99 -7.39 -6.93
C LEU A 185 -44.69 -7.17 -8.27
#